data_AF-A0A4S4LQ66-F1
#
_entry.id   AF-A0A4S4LQ66-F1
#
_cell.length_a   1.000
_cell.length_b   1.000
_cell.length_c   1.000
_cell.angle_alpha   90.00
_cell.angle_beta   90.00
_cell.angle_gamma   90.00
#
_symmetry.space_group_name_H-M   'P 1'
#
loop_
_entity.id
_entity.type
_entity.pdbx_description
1 polymer ?
#
loop_
_entity_poly.entity_id
_entity_poly.type
_entity_poly.pdbx_seq_one_letter_code
_entity_poly.pdbx_strand_id
1 'polypeptide(L)'
;MDDDAIPPLPPIDSDDELDDFHDIDDFDWSQPLPGEDSFDIPGPDILEEPASVRSQYQPHMSFYATYTDSVENNLSQEEIGRRSADVVTYMKRRGLNLAVFLNAIIWGNPICTSRADVQHERTTFMSSKYLKIVLENWWRPPGGAKSGQQVIQDFAVGCTQEVLTAEMNHIAPSMRPDDNPLEHDNLTSVDFEEFGTYLSGTGGAPILWMLLMSLAWGVRQAKENSLKSPFHVIMLPFDIRSIQTRGTAKYYLVDFVCVRFLV
;
A
#
# COMPACT_ATOMS: atom_id res chain seq x y z
N MET A 1 65.95 -15.82 -9.75
CA MET A 1 64.90 -16.44 -8.93
C MET A 1 63.69 -15.52 -9.07
N ASP A 2 63.12 -15.64 -10.27
CA ASP A 2 61.71 -15.68 -10.64
C ASP A 2 60.77 -14.60 -10.07
N ASP A 3 60.60 -13.57 -10.91
CA ASP A 3 59.45 -12.68 -10.96
C ASP A 3 58.18 -13.49 -11.32
N ASP A 4 57.26 -13.63 -10.35
CA ASP A 4 55.93 -14.20 -10.57
C ASP A 4 55.05 -13.18 -11.34
N ALA A 5 55.16 -13.21 -12.66
CA ALA A 5 54.28 -12.48 -13.57
C ALA A 5 52.88 -13.11 -13.57
N ILE A 6 51.91 -12.36 -13.02
CA ILE A 6 50.48 -12.69 -13.06
C ILE A 6 50.03 -12.71 -14.53
N PRO A 7 49.43 -13.81 -15.05
CA PRO A 7 48.95 -13.85 -16.41
C PRO A 7 47.77 -12.88 -16.62
N PRO A 8 47.64 -12.26 -17.80
CA PRO A 8 46.57 -11.32 -18.09
C PRO A 8 45.22 -12.05 -18.10
N LEU A 9 44.21 -11.43 -17.48
CA LEU A 9 42.83 -11.90 -17.49
C LEU A 9 42.30 -11.96 -18.94
N PRO A 10 41.48 -12.97 -19.27
CA PRO A 10 40.85 -13.06 -20.58
C PRO A 10 39.90 -11.86 -20.83
N PRO A 11 39.66 -11.50 -22.10
CA PRO A 11 38.72 -10.43 -22.44
C PRO A 11 37.33 -10.80 -21.93
N ILE A 12 36.68 -9.84 -21.28
CA ILE A 12 35.25 -9.94 -20.95
C ILE A 12 34.53 -9.57 -22.24
N ASP A 13 33.98 -10.57 -22.93
CA ASP A 13 33.01 -10.34 -24.01
C ASP A 13 31.76 -9.72 -23.37
N SER A 14 31.59 -8.43 -23.60
CA SER A 14 30.45 -7.65 -23.17
C SER A 14 29.44 -7.59 -24.31
N ASP A 15 28.78 -8.69 -24.64
CA ASP A 15 27.68 -8.73 -25.65
C ASP A 15 26.80 -10.01 -25.53
N ASP A 16 26.56 -10.54 -24.33
CA ASP A 16 25.55 -11.61 -24.13
C ASP A 16 24.29 -11.07 -23.42
N GLU A 17 23.29 -10.80 -24.26
CA GLU A 17 21.85 -11.00 -24.06
C GLU A 17 21.21 -10.54 -22.73
N LEU A 18 20.75 -9.28 -22.70
CA LEU A 18 19.71 -8.77 -21.79
C LEU A 18 18.46 -8.40 -22.59
N ASP A 19 17.90 -9.34 -23.35
CA ASP A 19 16.75 -9.08 -24.23
C ASP A 19 15.59 -10.10 -24.06
N ASP A 20 15.41 -10.68 -22.87
CA ASP A 20 14.34 -11.66 -22.59
C ASP A 20 13.50 -11.32 -21.32
N PHE A 21 13.18 -10.05 -21.11
CA PHE A 21 12.20 -9.62 -20.07
C PHE A 21 10.89 -9.07 -20.67
N HIS A 22 10.46 -9.64 -21.78
CA HIS A 22 9.17 -9.34 -22.40
C HIS A 22 8.36 -10.62 -22.67
N ASP A 23 8.01 -11.39 -21.64
CA ASP A 23 6.98 -12.47 -21.75
C ASP A 23 6.42 -12.92 -20.38
N ILE A 24 6.13 -12.00 -19.45
CA ILE A 24 5.39 -12.34 -18.21
C ILE A 24 3.86 -12.43 -18.43
N ASP A 25 3.36 -11.97 -19.57
CA ASP A 25 1.91 -11.92 -19.85
C ASP A 25 1.34 -13.19 -20.50
N ASP A 26 2.18 -14.16 -20.91
CA ASP A 26 1.76 -15.36 -21.66
C ASP A 26 1.79 -16.69 -20.86
N PHE A 27 1.99 -16.65 -19.54
CA PHE A 27 1.93 -17.88 -18.74
C PHE A 27 0.47 -18.38 -18.63
N ASP A 28 0.15 -19.46 -19.35
CA ASP A 28 -1.16 -20.11 -19.34
C ASP A 28 -1.43 -20.83 -18.01
N TRP A 29 -2.01 -20.08 -17.08
CA TRP A 29 -2.40 -20.51 -15.75
C TRP A 29 -3.51 -21.60 -15.71
N SER A 30 -3.95 -22.12 -16.85
CA SER A 30 -5.02 -23.13 -16.92
C SER A 30 -4.54 -24.59 -16.85
N GLN A 31 -3.22 -24.82 -16.78
CA GLN A 31 -2.64 -26.17 -16.64
C GLN A 31 -2.57 -26.58 -15.14
N PRO A 32 -3.21 -27.68 -14.72
CA PRO A 32 -3.05 -28.22 -13.37
C PRO A 32 -1.63 -28.77 -13.18
N LEU A 33 -0.99 -28.44 -12.07
CA LEU A 33 0.30 -29.02 -11.71
C LEU A 33 0.13 -30.53 -11.41
N PRO A 34 1.03 -31.39 -11.90
CA PRO A 34 0.90 -32.83 -11.69
C PRO A 34 1.35 -33.20 -10.27
N GLY A 35 0.42 -33.66 -9.43
CA GLY A 35 0.74 -34.55 -8.31
C GLY A 35 0.36 -34.14 -6.89
N GLU A 36 -0.82 -33.56 -6.63
CA GLU A 36 -1.31 -33.41 -5.25
C GLU A 36 -2.43 -34.42 -4.95
N ASP A 37 -2.05 -35.51 -4.27
CA ASP A 37 -2.96 -36.50 -3.72
C ASP A 37 -3.76 -35.93 -2.53
N SER A 38 -5.08 -36.08 -2.60
CA SER A 38 -6.09 -35.61 -1.66
C SER A 38 -5.98 -36.32 -0.30
N PHE A 39 -5.66 -35.59 0.77
CA PHE A 39 -5.88 -36.04 2.14
C PHE A 39 -7.13 -35.37 2.72
N ASP A 40 -8.19 -36.16 2.92
CA ASP A 40 -9.42 -35.75 3.59
C ASP A 40 -9.20 -35.61 5.10
N ILE A 41 -9.06 -34.38 5.60
CA ILE A 41 -9.10 -34.06 7.03
C ILE A 41 -10.38 -33.25 7.31
N PRO A 42 -11.20 -33.62 8.32
CA PRO A 42 -12.39 -32.85 8.69
C PRO A 42 -11.98 -31.44 9.16
N GLY A 43 -12.44 -30.42 8.45
CA GLY A 43 -12.09 -29.02 8.72
C GLY A 43 -12.67 -28.51 10.05
N PRO A 44 -11.91 -27.71 10.82
CA PRO A 44 -12.47 -26.95 11.93
C PRO A 44 -13.30 -25.77 11.42
N ASP A 45 -14.25 -25.34 12.25
CA ASP A 45 -15.23 -24.30 11.96
C ASP A 45 -14.61 -23.04 11.35
N ILE A 46 -15.30 -22.55 10.31
CA ILE A 46 -15.01 -21.35 9.54
C ILE A 46 -14.88 -20.16 10.49
N LEU A 47 -13.66 -19.73 10.76
CA LEU A 47 -13.42 -18.37 11.27
C LEU A 47 -13.95 -17.40 10.21
N GLU A 48 -14.96 -16.61 10.60
CA GLU A 48 -15.55 -15.56 9.78
C GLU A 48 -14.46 -14.78 9.04
N GLU A 49 -14.63 -14.63 7.72
CA GLU A 49 -13.79 -13.75 6.90
C GLU A 49 -13.59 -12.43 7.66
N PRO A 50 -12.35 -11.99 7.91
CA PRO A 50 -12.14 -10.65 8.44
C PRO A 50 -12.72 -9.71 7.40
N ALA A 51 -13.86 -9.12 7.75
CA ALA A 51 -14.64 -8.25 6.89
C ALA A 51 -13.70 -7.35 6.11
N SER A 52 -13.81 -7.38 4.78
CA SER A 52 -13.11 -6.49 3.87
C SER A 52 -13.09 -5.07 4.45
N VAL A 53 -12.01 -4.70 5.11
CA VAL A 53 -11.73 -3.31 5.47
C VAL A 53 -11.19 -2.65 4.21
N ARG A 54 -12.03 -2.63 3.15
CA ARG A 54 -12.18 -1.39 2.39
C ARG A 54 -12.37 -0.35 3.47
N SER A 55 -11.37 0.52 3.66
CA SER A 55 -11.44 1.69 4.55
C SER A 55 -12.89 2.14 4.55
N GLN A 56 -13.60 1.86 5.65
CA GLN A 56 -14.97 2.31 5.85
C GLN A 56 -14.86 3.79 6.19
N TYR A 57 -14.29 4.57 5.28
CA TYR A 57 -14.60 5.95 5.13
C TYR A 57 -16.07 5.97 4.69
N GLN A 58 -16.97 5.74 5.65
CA GLN A 58 -18.33 6.20 5.51
C GLN A 58 -18.18 7.71 5.57
N PRO A 59 -18.39 8.44 4.45
CA PRO A 59 -18.55 9.87 4.56
C PRO A 59 -19.78 10.03 5.45
N HIS A 60 -19.57 10.25 6.74
CA HIS A 60 -20.63 10.51 7.70
C HIS A 60 -21.52 11.55 7.04
N MET A 61 -22.75 11.20 6.63
CA MET A 61 -23.56 11.96 5.67
C MET A 61 -23.40 13.45 5.93
N SER A 62 -22.42 14.03 5.25
CA SER A 62 -21.95 15.34 5.64
C SER A 62 -22.85 16.27 4.87
N PHE A 63 -23.33 17.33 5.52
CA PHE A 63 -24.09 18.38 4.84
C PHE A 63 -23.44 18.77 3.50
N TYR A 64 -22.11 18.71 3.43
CA TYR A 64 -21.31 18.97 2.23
C TYR A 64 -21.43 17.91 1.13
N ALA A 65 -21.54 16.62 1.48
CA ALA A 65 -21.76 15.56 0.49
C ALA A 65 -23.09 15.77 -0.23
N THR A 66 -24.16 16.07 0.52
CA THR A 66 -25.47 16.41 -0.05
C THR A 66 -25.42 17.66 -0.92
N TYR A 67 -24.65 18.68 -0.51
CA TYR A 67 -24.43 19.88 -1.33
C TYR A 67 -23.80 19.54 -2.68
N THR A 68 -22.68 18.80 -2.71
CA THR A 68 -22.02 18.46 -3.98
C THR A 68 -22.88 17.57 -4.85
N ASP A 69 -23.58 16.58 -4.28
CA ASP A 69 -24.51 15.73 -5.01
C ASP A 69 -25.66 16.54 -5.61
N SER A 70 -26.18 17.54 -4.90
CA SER A 70 -27.23 18.42 -5.43
C SER A 70 -26.73 19.25 -6.62
N VAL A 71 -25.49 19.72 -6.59
CA VAL A 71 -24.90 20.49 -7.69
C VAL A 71 -24.68 19.60 -8.93
N GLU A 72 -24.18 18.37 -8.73
CA GLU A 72 -23.99 17.41 -9.83
C GLU A 72 -25.32 17.02 -10.47
N ASN A 73 -26.32 16.64 -9.66
CA ASN A 73 -27.62 16.19 -10.16
C ASN A 73 -28.41 17.27 -10.93
N ASN A 74 -28.07 18.54 -10.73
CA ASN A 74 -28.68 19.67 -11.42
C ASN A 74 -28.03 19.98 -12.79
N LEU A 75 -26.96 19.28 -13.17
CA LEU A 75 -26.22 19.56 -14.39
C LEU A 75 -26.10 18.30 -15.28
N SER A 76 -26.34 18.47 -16.57
CA SER A 76 -25.99 17.42 -17.53
C SER A 76 -24.47 17.31 -17.71
N GLN A 77 -23.97 16.14 -18.13
CA GLN A 77 -22.54 15.93 -18.39
C GLN A 77 -21.99 16.89 -19.45
N GLU A 78 -22.79 17.23 -20.46
CA GLU A 78 -22.43 18.23 -21.48
C GLU A 78 -22.25 19.62 -20.85
N GLU A 79 -23.15 20.02 -19.95
CA GLU A 79 -23.03 21.30 -19.24
C GLU A 79 -21.83 21.34 -18.31
N ILE A 80 -21.54 20.24 -17.61
CA ILE A 80 -20.34 20.13 -16.76
C ILE A 80 -19.08 20.35 -17.61
N GLY A 81 -18.98 19.68 -18.76
CA GLY A 81 -17.86 19.84 -19.68
C GLY A 81 -17.72 21.27 -20.19
N ARG A 82 -18.81 21.87 -20.67
CA ARG A 82 -18.82 23.26 -21.18
C ARG A 82 -18.43 24.27 -20.10
N ARG A 83 -19.06 24.22 -18.92
CA ARG A 83 -18.79 25.15 -17.82
C ARG A 83 -17.36 24.98 -17.28
N SER A 84 -16.84 23.75 -17.24
CA SER A 84 -15.44 23.50 -16.85
C SER A 84 -14.45 24.16 -17.83
N ALA A 85 -14.71 24.07 -19.13
CA ALA A 85 -13.89 24.75 -20.15
C ALA A 85 -13.95 26.28 -20.04
N ASP A 86 -15.12 26.84 -19.72
CA ASP A 86 -15.30 28.27 -19.46
C ASP A 86 -14.47 28.72 -18.25
N VAL A 87 -14.48 27.96 -17.16
CA VAL A 87 -13.68 28.24 -15.95
C VAL A 87 -12.18 28.19 -16.26
N VAL A 88 -11.72 27.20 -17.03
CA VAL A 88 -10.31 27.12 -17.47
C VAL A 88 -9.91 28.33 -18.30
N THR A 89 -10.79 28.77 -19.20
CA THR A 89 -10.56 29.96 -20.03
C THR A 89 -10.50 31.22 -19.17
N TYR A 90 -11.39 31.34 -18.18
CA TYR A 90 -11.39 32.46 -17.24
C TYR A 90 -10.11 32.50 -16.39
N MET A 91 -9.65 31.35 -15.88
CA MET A 91 -8.38 31.27 -15.14
C MET A 91 -7.21 31.78 -15.98
N LYS A 92 -7.09 31.35 -17.24
CA LYS A 92 -6.05 31.82 -18.16
C LYS A 92 -6.07 33.33 -18.35
N ARG A 93 -7.26 33.93 -18.52
CA ARG A 93 -7.43 35.39 -18.63
C ARG A 93 -7.00 36.15 -17.37
N ARG A 94 -7.09 35.50 -16.21
CA ARG A 94 -6.65 36.05 -14.92
C ARG A 94 -5.18 35.75 -14.61
N GLY A 95 -4.44 35.17 -15.55
CA GLY A 95 -3.03 34.79 -15.34
C GLY A 95 -2.85 33.60 -14.40
N LEU A 96 -3.88 32.77 -14.23
CA LEU A 96 -3.83 31.56 -13.41
C LEU A 96 -3.89 30.32 -14.31
N ASN A 97 -3.20 29.26 -13.88
CA ASN A 97 -3.39 27.92 -14.42
C ASN A 97 -4.03 27.01 -13.36
N LEU A 98 -4.47 25.82 -13.76
CA LEU A 98 -5.14 24.89 -12.88
C LEU A 98 -4.28 24.50 -11.66
N ALA A 99 -2.99 24.26 -11.85
CA ALA A 99 -2.08 23.85 -10.78
C ALA A 99 -1.96 24.94 -9.70
N VAL A 100 -1.74 26.20 -10.09
CA VAL A 100 -1.64 27.35 -9.18
C VAL A 100 -2.98 27.58 -8.47
N PHE A 101 -4.08 27.45 -9.19
CA PHE A 101 -5.42 27.59 -8.63
C PHE A 101 -5.72 26.52 -7.56
N LEU A 102 -5.49 25.25 -7.88
CA LEU A 102 -5.69 24.15 -6.93
C LEU A 102 -4.78 24.30 -5.71
N ASN A 103 -3.50 24.66 -5.90
CA ASN A 103 -2.59 24.88 -4.79
C ASN A 103 -3.07 26.03 -3.87
N ALA A 104 -3.53 27.14 -4.45
CA ALA A 104 -4.03 28.27 -3.68
C ALA A 104 -5.29 27.96 -2.87
N ILE A 105 -6.19 27.13 -3.41
CA ILE A 105 -7.44 26.74 -2.73
C ILE A 105 -7.22 25.63 -1.70
N ILE A 106 -6.53 24.55 -2.09
CA ILE A 106 -6.39 23.34 -1.28
C ILE A 106 -5.39 23.58 -0.14
N TRP A 107 -4.18 24.03 -0.47
CA TRP A 107 -3.06 24.10 0.47
C TRP A 107 -2.80 25.51 1.02
N GLY A 108 -3.37 26.52 0.38
CA GLY A 108 -3.59 27.83 0.98
C GLY A 108 -2.56 28.88 0.60
N ASN A 109 -3.03 29.88 -0.16
CA ASN A 109 -2.50 31.23 -0.02
C ASN A 109 -3.14 31.85 1.24
N PRO A 110 -2.41 32.58 2.11
CA PRO A 110 -2.99 33.22 3.31
C PRO A 110 -4.25 34.06 3.03
N ILE A 111 -4.33 34.67 1.85
CA ILE A 111 -5.50 35.40 1.40
C ILE A 111 -6.67 34.43 1.16
N CYS A 112 -6.43 33.34 0.43
CA CYS A 112 -7.43 32.30 0.16
C CYS A 112 -7.88 31.60 1.45
N THR A 113 -6.97 31.32 2.39
CA THR A 113 -7.32 30.67 3.65
C THR A 113 -8.11 31.59 4.58
N SER A 114 -8.03 32.91 4.43
CA SER A 114 -8.82 33.86 5.23
C SER A 114 -10.25 34.07 4.73
N ARG A 115 -10.56 33.70 3.48
CA ARG A 115 -11.89 33.93 2.91
C ARG A 115 -12.83 32.77 3.18
N ALA A 116 -14.00 33.09 3.73
CA ALA A 116 -15.00 32.09 4.12
C ALA A 116 -15.54 31.27 2.93
N ASP A 117 -15.66 31.87 1.75
CA ASP A 117 -16.12 31.19 0.52
C ASP A 117 -15.14 30.08 0.10
N VAL A 118 -13.84 30.39 0.07
CA VAL A 118 -12.79 29.42 -0.28
C VAL A 118 -12.65 28.33 0.80
N GLN A 119 -12.75 28.71 2.08
CA GLN A 119 -12.74 27.73 3.18
C GLN A 119 -13.91 26.75 3.07
N HIS A 120 -15.12 27.24 2.75
CA HIS A 120 -16.30 26.41 2.56
C HIS A 120 -16.08 25.40 1.44
N GLU A 121 -15.72 25.86 0.24
CA GLU A 121 -15.49 24.98 -0.91
C GLU A 121 -14.37 23.96 -0.65
N ARG A 122 -13.29 24.35 0.01
CA ARG A 122 -12.23 23.40 0.42
C ARG A 122 -12.77 22.35 1.37
N THR A 123 -13.51 22.75 2.39
CA THR A 123 -14.08 21.82 3.39
C THR A 123 -15.05 20.84 2.72
N THR A 124 -15.87 21.37 1.81
CA THR A 124 -16.78 20.58 0.99
C THR A 124 -16.02 19.54 0.16
N PHE A 125 -15.00 19.98 -0.58
CA PHE A 125 -14.20 19.09 -1.42
C PHE A 125 -13.50 18.00 -0.60
N MET A 126 -12.84 18.36 0.50
CA MET A 126 -12.12 17.42 1.38
C MET A 126 -13.04 16.39 2.03
N SER A 127 -14.32 16.72 2.20
CA SER A 127 -15.32 15.83 2.81
C SER A 127 -16.12 15.05 1.76
N SER A 128 -15.89 15.30 0.47
CA SER A 128 -16.68 14.72 -0.62
C SER A 128 -16.10 13.40 -1.13
N LYS A 129 -16.97 12.58 -1.74
CA LYS A 129 -16.55 11.37 -2.48
C LYS A 129 -15.59 11.68 -3.64
N TYR A 130 -15.61 12.91 -4.16
CA TYR A 130 -14.80 13.32 -5.31
C TYR A 130 -13.32 13.41 -5.00
N LEU A 131 -12.92 13.69 -3.76
CA LEU A 131 -11.49 13.70 -3.43
C LEU A 131 -10.88 12.32 -3.74
N LYS A 132 -11.54 11.25 -3.28
CA LYS A 132 -11.12 9.88 -3.57
C LYS A 132 -11.12 9.59 -5.07
N ILE A 133 -12.19 9.92 -5.78
CA ILE A 133 -12.31 9.70 -7.24
C ILE A 133 -11.19 10.43 -7.99
N VAL A 134 -10.87 11.67 -7.60
CA VAL A 134 -9.82 12.47 -8.22
C VAL A 134 -8.45 11.83 -7.98
N LEU A 135 -8.15 11.38 -6.76
CA LEU A 135 -6.89 10.69 -6.44
C LEU A 135 -6.75 9.37 -7.23
N GLU A 136 -7.82 8.58 -7.33
CA GLU A 136 -7.85 7.34 -8.13
C GLU A 136 -7.65 7.62 -9.63
N ASN A 137 -8.27 8.69 -10.15
CA ASN A 137 -8.09 9.11 -11.54
C ASN A 137 -6.70 9.70 -11.79
N TRP A 138 -6.04 10.32 -10.81
CA TRP A 138 -4.65 10.76 -10.97
C TRP A 138 -3.67 9.61 -11.00
N TRP A 139 -3.98 8.50 -10.31
CA TRP A 139 -3.21 7.26 -10.42
C TRP A 139 -3.32 6.62 -11.81
N ARG A 140 -4.51 6.67 -12.43
CA ARG A 140 -4.77 6.13 -13.78
C ARG A 140 -5.50 7.16 -14.66
N PRO A 141 -4.79 8.18 -15.16
CA PRO A 141 -5.42 9.28 -15.88
C PRO A 141 -5.97 8.83 -17.24
N PRO A 142 -7.18 9.28 -17.61
CA PRO A 142 -7.72 9.01 -18.94
C PRO A 142 -6.86 9.72 -20.01
N GLY A 143 -6.66 9.05 -21.15
CA GLY A 143 -6.00 9.66 -22.31
C GLY A 143 -4.46 9.73 -22.24
N GLY A 144 -3.82 8.95 -21.36
CA GLY A 144 -2.37 8.71 -21.44
C GLY A 144 -1.48 9.79 -20.84
N ALA A 145 -1.98 10.63 -19.93
CA ALA A 145 -1.19 11.58 -19.16
C ALA A 145 -0.30 10.88 -18.09
N LYS A 146 0.60 10.00 -18.53
CA LYS A 146 1.42 9.11 -17.68
C LYS A 146 2.40 9.86 -16.75
N SER A 147 2.73 11.11 -17.06
CA SER A 147 3.68 11.90 -16.26
C SER A 147 3.23 12.17 -14.82
N GLY A 148 1.92 12.15 -14.56
CA GLY A 148 1.40 12.32 -13.19
C GLY A 148 1.46 11.06 -12.34
N GLN A 149 1.52 9.87 -12.96
CA GLN A 149 1.42 8.59 -12.25
C GLN A 149 2.59 8.39 -11.28
N GLN A 150 3.82 8.66 -11.74
CA GLN A 150 5.02 8.53 -10.90
C GLN A 150 4.96 9.47 -9.69
N VAL A 151 4.51 10.71 -9.88
CA VAL A 151 4.37 11.68 -8.77
C VAL A 151 3.38 11.18 -7.71
N ILE A 152 2.25 10.61 -8.14
CA ILE A 152 1.26 10.03 -7.22
C ILE A 152 1.82 8.77 -6.53
N GLN A 153 2.62 7.97 -7.23
CA GLN A 153 3.29 6.80 -6.66
C GLN A 153 4.26 7.19 -5.56
N ASP A 154 5.17 8.11 -5.84
CA ASP A 154 6.17 8.57 -4.87
C ASP A 154 5.48 9.18 -3.65
N PHE A 155 4.42 9.96 -3.87
CA PHE A 155 3.59 10.51 -2.80
C PHE A 155 2.92 9.43 -1.95
N ALA A 156 2.29 8.44 -2.58
CA ALA A 156 1.61 7.35 -1.86
C ALA A 156 2.60 6.49 -1.06
N VAL A 157 3.78 6.23 -1.61
CA VAL A 157 4.88 5.54 -0.91
C VAL A 157 5.32 6.35 0.30
N GLY A 158 5.54 7.66 0.16
CA GLY A 158 5.91 8.54 1.28
C GLY A 158 4.87 8.53 2.40
N CYS A 159 3.58 8.69 2.06
CA CYS A 159 2.49 8.64 3.03
C CYS A 159 2.43 7.28 3.75
N THR A 160 2.57 6.19 2.98
CA THR A 160 2.56 4.83 3.52
C THR A 160 3.73 4.61 4.47
N GLN A 161 4.93 5.07 4.10
CA GLN A 161 6.13 4.97 4.93
C GLN A 161 5.95 5.70 6.26
N GLU A 162 5.39 6.92 6.27
CA GLU A 162 5.12 7.67 7.49
C GLU A 162 4.17 6.91 8.43
N VAL A 163 3.05 6.42 7.88
CA VAL A 163 2.04 5.66 8.64
C VAL A 163 2.62 4.36 9.21
N LEU A 164 3.31 3.57 8.38
CA LEU A 164 3.91 2.31 8.83
C LEU A 164 5.03 2.55 9.84
N THR A 165 5.81 3.62 9.69
CA THR A 165 6.85 3.98 10.67
C THR A 165 6.22 4.33 12.01
N ALA A 166 5.10 5.05 12.02
CA ALA A 166 4.37 5.35 13.24
C ALA A 166 3.85 4.07 13.93
N GLU A 167 3.21 3.16 13.18
CA GLU A 167 2.73 1.89 13.72
C GLU A 167 3.86 0.97 14.21
N MET A 168 4.96 0.86 13.46
CA MET A 168 6.13 0.08 13.88
C MET A 168 6.75 0.62 15.18
N ASN A 169 6.89 1.96 15.30
CA ASN A 169 7.40 2.57 16.54
C ASN A 169 6.45 2.35 17.72
N HIS A 170 5.15 2.33 17.46
CA HIS A 170 4.12 2.08 18.48
C HIS A 170 4.17 0.65 19.02
N ILE A 171 4.35 -0.35 18.15
CA ILE A 171 4.42 -1.78 18.57
C ILE A 171 5.82 -2.22 19.03
N ALA A 172 6.86 -1.46 18.72
CA ALA A 172 8.24 -1.81 19.04
C ALA A 172 8.51 -2.14 20.52
N PRO A 173 7.90 -1.46 21.52
CA PRO A 173 8.07 -1.83 22.92
C PRO A 173 7.55 -3.24 23.25
N SER A 174 6.42 -3.64 22.67
CA SER A 174 5.81 -4.97 22.87
C SER A 174 6.57 -6.09 22.17
N MET A 175 7.46 -5.74 21.23
CA MET A 175 8.34 -6.68 20.54
C MET A 175 9.72 -6.83 21.21
N ARG A 176 9.96 -6.15 22.35
CA ARG A 176 11.23 -6.28 23.05
C ARG A 176 11.26 -7.59 23.80
N PRO A 177 12.36 -8.35 23.71
CA PRO A 177 12.56 -9.49 24.59
C PRO A 177 12.63 -9.02 26.05
N ASP A 178 12.17 -9.88 26.97
CA ASP A 178 12.37 -9.70 28.40
C ASP A 178 13.85 -9.69 28.77
N ASP A 179 14.17 -9.23 30.00
CA ASP A 179 15.54 -9.11 30.51
C ASP A 179 16.30 -10.45 30.52
N ASN A 180 15.58 -11.58 30.55
CA ASN A 180 16.11 -12.95 30.46
C ASN A 180 15.56 -13.69 29.22
N PRO A 181 16.00 -13.35 28.00
CA PRO A 181 15.41 -13.89 26.77
C PRO A 181 15.72 -15.38 26.53
N LEU A 182 16.62 -15.97 27.32
CA LEU A 182 17.11 -17.34 27.12
C LEU A 182 16.53 -18.33 28.12
N GLU A 183 15.64 -17.87 28.98
CA GLU A 183 14.87 -18.74 29.84
C GLU A 183 13.90 -19.55 28.99
N HIS A 184 13.81 -20.86 29.27
CA HIS A 184 12.99 -21.79 28.49
C HIS A 184 11.53 -21.33 28.41
N ASP A 185 11.01 -20.79 29.50
CA ASP A 185 9.64 -20.31 29.58
C ASP A 185 9.42 -19.13 28.62
N ASN A 186 10.37 -18.20 28.51
CA ASN A 186 10.30 -17.06 27.58
C ASN A 186 10.49 -17.45 26.11
N LEU A 187 11.23 -18.54 25.85
CA LEU A 187 11.43 -19.10 24.50
C LEU A 187 10.18 -19.82 23.97
N THR A 188 9.31 -20.29 24.86
CA THR A 188 8.13 -21.10 24.50
C THR A 188 6.80 -20.42 24.81
N SER A 189 6.82 -19.26 25.48
CA SER A 189 5.62 -18.52 25.88
C SER A 189 5.01 -17.65 24.78
N VAL A 190 5.65 -17.52 23.61
CA VAL A 190 5.13 -16.66 22.55
C VAL A 190 3.92 -17.33 21.90
N ASP A 191 2.73 -16.84 22.23
CA ASP A 191 1.49 -17.17 21.56
C ASP A 191 1.36 -16.32 20.28
N PHE A 192 1.61 -16.94 19.13
CA PHE A 192 1.51 -16.26 17.84
C PHE A 192 0.08 -15.84 17.51
N GLU A 193 -0.93 -16.57 17.98
CA GLU A 193 -2.35 -16.25 17.76
C GLU A 193 -2.76 -14.99 18.51
N GLU A 194 -2.36 -14.91 19.78
CA GLU A 194 -2.53 -13.70 20.61
C GLU A 194 -1.77 -12.52 19.99
N PHE A 195 -0.53 -12.73 19.56
CA PHE A 195 0.28 -11.69 18.93
C PHE A 195 -0.33 -11.17 17.62
N GLY A 196 -0.88 -12.05 16.79
CA GLY A 196 -1.55 -11.64 15.56
C GLY A 196 -2.86 -10.90 15.80
N THR A 197 -3.61 -11.29 16.83
CA THR A 197 -4.81 -10.57 17.27
C THR A 197 -4.45 -9.19 17.82
N TYR A 198 -3.35 -9.09 18.59
CA TYR A 198 -2.81 -7.80 19.03
C TYR A 198 -2.41 -6.91 17.86
N LEU A 199 -1.65 -7.43 16.89
CA LEU A 199 -1.18 -6.68 15.73
C LEU A 199 -2.33 -6.17 14.84
N SER A 200 -3.33 -7.01 14.60
CA SER A 200 -4.50 -6.66 13.78
C SER A 200 -5.51 -5.77 14.52
N GLY A 201 -5.43 -5.72 15.85
CA GLY A 201 -6.32 -4.93 16.70
C GLY A 201 -6.01 -3.43 16.70
N THR A 202 -6.92 -2.66 17.30
CA THR A 202 -6.82 -1.19 17.39
C THR A 202 -5.66 -0.69 18.25
N GLY A 203 -5.12 -1.55 19.13
CA GLY A 203 -3.96 -1.26 19.97
C GLY A 203 -2.61 -1.61 19.34
N GLY A 204 -2.61 -2.28 18.17
CA GLY A 204 -1.41 -2.77 17.50
C GLY A 204 -1.02 -1.95 16.26
N ALA A 205 -0.84 -2.64 15.15
CA ALA A 205 -0.41 -2.09 13.86
C ALA A 205 -1.30 -2.59 12.71
N PRO A 206 -2.59 -2.19 12.70
CA PRO A 206 -3.58 -2.75 11.78
C PRO A 206 -3.28 -2.44 10.31
N ILE A 207 -2.66 -1.30 9.99
CA ILE A 207 -2.35 -0.94 8.60
C ILE A 207 -1.17 -1.77 8.10
N LEU A 208 -0.13 -1.94 8.91
CA LEU A 208 0.98 -2.86 8.64
C LEU A 208 0.47 -4.30 8.49
N TRP A 209 -0.40 -4.74 9.38
CA TRP A 209 -1.02 -6.06 9.31
C TRP A 209 -1.77 -6.26 7.99
N MET A 210 -2.62 -5.30 7.61
CA MET A 210 -3.35 -5.32 6.34
C MET A 210 -2.41 -5.35 5.13
N LEU A 211 -1.32 -4.58 5.17
CA LEU A 211 -0.32 -4.59 4.10
C LEU A 211 0.35 -5.96 3.99
N LEU A 212 0.81 -6.54 5.11
CA LEU A 212 1.41 -7.87 5.15
C LEU A 212 0.43 -8.94 4.65
N MET A 213 -0.84 -8.86 5.01
CA MET A 213 -1.90 -9.72 4.49
C MET A 213 -2.07 -9.59 2.98
N SER A 214 -2.06 -8.36 2.45
CA SER A 214 -2.20 -8.11 1.01
C SER A 214 -0.98 -8.60 0.20
N LEU A 215 0.21 -8.63 0.81
CA LEU A 215 1.42 -9.15 0.19
C LEU A 215 1.46 -10.69 0.28
N ALA A 216 1.14 -11.24 1.45
CA ALA A 216 1.14 -12.68 1.70
C ALA A 216 0.10 -13.43 0.86
N TRP A 217 -0.99 -12.75 0.47
CA TRP A 217 -2.08 -13.39 -0.26
C TRP A 217 -2.50 -12.62 -1.51
N GLY A 218 -2.21 -13.19 -2.69
CA GLY A 218 -2.75 -12.68 -3.95
C GLY A 218 -4.24 -12.96 -4.12
N VAL A 219 -4.94 -12.14 -4.92
CA VAL A 219 -6.40 -12.27 -5.18
C VAL A 219 -6.78 -13.67 -5.67
N ARG A 220 -5.94 -14.31 -6.50
CA ARG A 220 -6.17 -15.67 -6.99
C ARG A 220 -6.04 -16.71 -5.89
N GLN A 221 -4.96 -16.64 -5.13
CA GLN A 221 -4.71 -17.55 -4.03
C GLN A 221 -5.81 -17.45 -2.96
N ALA A 222 -6.39 -16.27 -2.72
CA ALA A 222 -7.50 -16.09 -1.78
C ALA A 222 -8.77 -16.85 -2.24
N LYS A 223 -8.92 -17.00 -3.55
CA LYS A 223 -10.03 -17.75 -4.17
C LYS A 223 -9.78 -19.26 -4.23
N GLU A 224 -8.53 -19.68 -4.43
CA GLU A 224 -8.17 -21.06 -4.74
C GLU A 224 -7.65 -21.85 -3.54
N ASN A 225 -7.09 -21.20 -2.53
CA ASN A 225 -6.31 -21.86 -1.49
C ASN A 225 -6.95 -21.72 -0.10
N SER A 226 -8.17 -22.24 0.06
CA SER A 226 -8.90 -22.19 1.34
C SER A 226 -8.23 -22.96 2.49
N LEU A 227 -7.24 -23.81 2.18
CA LEU A 227 -6.56 -24.66 3.16
C LEU A 227 -5.36 -23.98 3.83
N LYS A 228 -4.77 -22.94 3.23
CA LYS A 228 -3.60 -22.24 3.79
C LYS A 228 -4.02 -20.92 4.39
N SER A 229 -3.80 -20.76 5.69
CA SER A 229 -4.05 -19.49 6.36
C SER A 229 -2.85 -18.53 6.18
N PRO A 230 -3.07 -17.30 5.68
CA PRO A 230 -2.04 -16.28 5.45
C PRO A 230 -1.40 -15.85 6.76
N PHE A 231 -2.11 -16.04 7.87
CA PHE A 231 -1.62 -15.85 9.21
C PHE A 231 -0.30 -16.57 9.46
N HIS A 232 -0.24 -17.86 9.10
CA HIS A 232 0.96 -18.68 9.31
C HIS A 232 2.12 -18.21 8.42
N VAL A 233 1.83 -17.74 7.20
CA VAL A 233 2.82 -17.18 6.28
C VAL A 233 3.43 -15.90 6.84
N ILE A 234 2.61 -15.04 7.44
CA ILE A 234 3.03 -13.78 8.06
C ILE A 234 3.76 -14.02 9.38
N MET A 235 3.41 -15.07 10.14
CA MET A 235 4.02 -15.39 11.44
C MET A 235 5.33 -16.17 11.35
N LEU A 236 5.53 -17.00 10.32
CA LEU A 236 6.76 -17.76 10.09
C LEU A 236 8.07 -16.95 10.21
N PRO A 237 8.16 -15.71 9.69
CA PRO A 237 9.33 -14.85 9.85
C PRO A 237 9.56 -14.36 11.28
N PHE A 238 8.50 -14.21 12.08
CA PHE A 238 8.61 -13.85 13.51
C PHE A 238 9.13 -15.04 14.32
N ASP A 239 8.69 -16.26 13.99
CA ASP A 239 9.08 -17.50 14.65
C ASP A 239 10.58 -17.83 14.43
N ILE A 240 11.04 -17.83 13.18
CA ILE A 240 12.44 -18.17 12.84
C ILE A 240 13.44 -17.13 13.41
N ARG A 241 13.03 -15.86 13.58
CA ARG A 241 13.93 -14.78 14.04
C ARG A 241 13.97 -14.61 15.55
N SER A 242 12.95 -15.06 16.27
CA SER A 242 13.04 -15.33 17.72
C SER A 242 14.23 -16.26 18.02
N ILE A 243 14.46 -17.22 17.12
CA ILE A 243 15.50 -18.25 17.28
C ILE A 243 16.90 -17.76 16.87
N GLN A 244 17.04 -16.79 15.95
CA GLN A 244 18.32 -16.58 15.23
C GLN A 244 19.05 -15.23 15.41
N THR A 245 18.45 -14.17 15.97
CA THR A 245 19.14 -12.86 16.06
C THR A 245 18.94 -12.09 17.36
N ARG A 246 19.90 -12.29 18.27
CA ARG A 246 20.25 -11.39 19.39
C ARG A 246 21.04 -10.21 18.81
N GLY A 247 20.52 -8.97 18.84
CA GLY A 247 21.36 -7.81 18.52
C GLY A 247 20.69 -6.48 18.17
N THR A 248 19.86 -6.39 17.13
CA THR A 248 19.50 -5.06 16.56
C THR A 248 18.15 -5.04 15.84
N ALA A 249 17.04 -5.00 16.58
CA ALA A 249 15.67 -5.07 16.04
C ALA A 249 15.24 -3.96 15.04
N LYS A 250 16.05 -2.92 14.79
CA LYS A 250 15.66 -1.74 13.99
C LYS A 250 15.72 -1.93 12.47
N TYR A 251 16.35 -2.98 11.95
CA TYR A 251 16.64 -3.09 10.49
C TYR A 251 15.89 -4.22 9.75
N TYR A 252 15.16 -5.09 10.45
CA TYR A 252 14.87 -6.41 9.88
C TYR A 252 13.49 -6.60 9.25
N LEU A 253 12.49 -5.76 9.56
CA LEU A 253 11.19 -5.85 8.87
C LEU A 253 11.32 -5.44 7.39
N VAL A 254 12.21 -4.49 7.11
CA VAL A 254 12.53 -3.98 5.76
C VAL A 254 13.25 -5.03 4.92
N ASP A 255 14.23 -5.74 5.49
CA ASP A 255 14.97 -6.80 4.78
C ASP A 255 14.09 -8.00 4.39
N PHE A 256 13.01 -8.29 5.13
CA PHE A 256 12.11 -9.41 4.81
C PHE A 256 11.19 -9.11 3.63
N VAL A 257 10.61 -7.91 3.58
CA VAL A 257 9.76 -7.50 2.43
C VAL A 257 10.58 -7.47 1.15
N CYS A 258 11.85 -7.05 1.23
CA CYS A 258 12.73 -6.97 0.06
C CYS A 258 13.21 -8.33 -0.48
N VAL A 259 13.38 -9.36 0.36
CA VAL A 259 14.03 -10.62 -0.08
C VAL A 259 13.03 -11.69 -0.56
N ARG A 260 11.78 -11.66 -0.12
CA ARG A 260 10.81 -12.74 -0.43
C ARG A 260 9.61 -12.33 -1.29
N PHE A 261 9.37 -11.03 -1.49
CA PHE A 261 8.26 -10.53 -2.31
C PHE A 261 8.71 -9.82 -3.60
N LEU A 262 10.03 -9.69 -3.83
CA LEU A 262 10.64 -9.10 -5.04
C LEU A 262 11.50 -10.09 -5.85
N VAL A 263 11.44 -11.39 -5.51
CA VAL A 263 12.09 -12.49 -6.26
C VAL A 263 11.04 -13.50 -6.68
#